data_AF-A0A3M7NHM8-F1
#
_entry.id   AF-A0A3M7NHM8-F1
#
_cell.length_a   1.000
_cell.length_b   1.000
_cell.length_c   1.000
_cell.angle_alpha   90.00
_cell.angle_beta   90.00
_cell.angle_gamma   90.00
#
_symmetry.space_group_name_H-M   'P 1'
#
loop_
_entity.id
_entity.type
_entity.pdbx_description
1 polymer ?
#
loop_
_entity_poly.entity_id
_entity_poly.type
_entity_poly.pdbx_seq_one_letter_code
_entity_poly.pdbx_strand_id
1 'polypeptide(L)'
;MASTLGLSLVSGITFGMALTSASVYQPTVIINQMRLTDFHMLLAFLSASAASAIAIVAANYSGYARLGHRTDSSYGWFIRHDANIIGGALLGAGMSLTGACPGTVLVQLGVDQSRIAWLTAAGAVLGGIAFVKLAPLLKVNSSNTNATTNGDTEKKQPSYTVMQKTGLSTSTTVFVYEALCLFMILCSTYLPRSQHWLHPVTGGILIGLAQVISIALTKKSLGVSSAYADIGKQFWAAVEAGPVSSVSTSASALALGKSSMPFAAGIAAGAYLAKRLELCHAAFNAAVEKAYNAPGASAAFLWAMDQGKWSFDTLDNPYESTLTRQNYSRSAAESLSDWDKTAVGGHGQPEQMARWLGDKAYYHLFTTDVGAGEHCQLGAEHQLGMVTLDWPADVFNGKTGNNRTTY
;
A
#
# COMPACT_ATOMS: atom_id res chain seq x y z
N MET A 1 28.24 -4.99 -14.66
CA MET A 1 27.59 -3.71 -14.24
C MET A 1 26.21 -3.56 -14.85
N ALA A 2 26.06 -3.64 -16.18
CA ALA A 2 24.72 -3.63 -16.83
C ALA A 2 23.81 -4.77 -16.33
N SER A 3 24.38 -5.97 -16.08
CA SER A 3 23.65 -7.11 -15.51
C SER A 3 23.06 -6.82 -14.12
N THR A 4 23.82 -6.23 -13.19
CA THR A 4 23.35 -5.94 -11.82
C THR A 4 22.26 -4.86 -11.79
N LEU A 5 22.37 -3.86 -12.67
CA LEU A 5 21.36 -2.80 -12.84
C LEU A 5 20.03 -3.40 -13.32
N GLY A 6 20.09 -4.20 -14.39
CA GLY A 6 18.92 -4.87 -14.95
C GLY A 6 18.25 -5.82 -13.95
N LEU A 7 19.03 -6.61 -13.21
CA LEU A 7 18.51 -7.51 -12.17
C LEU A 7 17.82 -6.75 -11.03
N SER A 8 18.37 -5.60 -10.62
CA SER A 8 17.75 -4.74 -9.60
C SER A 8 16.46 -4.10 -10.10
N LEU A 9 16.44 -3.68 -11.38
CA LEU A 9 15.25 -3.13 -12.02
C LEU A 9 14.13 -4.19 -12.13
N VAL A 10 14.45 -5.39 -12.60
CA VAL A 10 13.50 -6.52 -12.69
C VAL A 10 12.97 -6.89 -11.31
N SER A 11 13.84 -6.97 -10.31
CA SER A 11 13.40 -7.20 -8.92
C SER A 11 12.45 -6.10 -8.42
N GLY A 12 12.71 -4.84 -8.78
CA GLY A 12 11.83 -3.71 -8.47
C GLY A 12 10.49 -3.80 -9.18
N ILE A 13 10.48 -4.18 -10.47
CA ILE A 13 9.26 -4.39 -11.26
C ILE A 13 8.38 -5.45 -10.62
N THR A 14 8.95 -6.62 -10.29
CA THR A 14 8.21 -7.70 -9.62
C THR A 14 7.63 -7.25 -8.28
N PHE A 15 8.41 -6.53 -7.48
CA PHE A 15 7.93 -6.01 -6.19
C PHE A 15 6.85 -4.93 -6.35
N GLY A 16 6.98 -4.04 -7.33
CA GLY A 16 5.97 -3.03 -7.65
C GLY A 16 4.65 -3.64 -8.14
N MET A 17 4.71 -4.67 -8.98
CA MET A 17 3.52 -5.44 -9.39
C MET A 17 2.86 -6.11 -8.18
N ALA A 18 3.64 -6.79 -7.31
CA ALA A 18 3.09 -7.43 -6.11
C ALA A 18 2.41 -6.43 -5.16
N LEU A 19 3.00 -5.25 -4.94
CA LEU A 19 2.39 -4.19 -4.12
C LEU A 19 1.11 -3.62 -4.76
N THR A 20 1.08 -3.50 -6.08
CA THR A 20 -0.11 -3.04 -6.82
C THR A 20 -1.24 -4.06 -6.68
N SER A 21 -0.93 -5.34 -6.91
CA SER A 21 -1.90 -6.43 -6.78
C SER A 21 -2.44 -6.58 -5.36
N ALA A 22 -1.60 -6.41 -4.35
CA ALA A 22 -2.04 -6.45 -2.94
C ALA A 22 -2.92 -5.25 -2.54
N SER A 23 -3.08 -4.24 -3.40
CA SER A 23 -3.86 -3.00 -3.15
C SER A 23 -3.42 -2.20 -1.91
N VAL A 24 -2.25 -2.52 -1.34
CA VAL A 24 -1.69 -1.86 -0.14
C VAL A 24 -1.15 -0.46 -0.43
N TYR A 25 -1.12 -0.05 -1.71
CA TYR A 25 -0.67 1.28 -2.12
C TYR A 25 -1.78 2.34 -2.02
N GLN A 26 -3.04 1.96 -1.82
CA GLN A 26 -4.15 2.90 -1.78
C GLN A 26 -4.06 3.80 -0.52
N PRO A 27 -4.18 5.13 -0.66
CA PRO A 27 -4.10 6.03 0.50
C PRO A 27 -5.15 5.74 1.58
N THR A 28 -6.36 5.36 1.18
CA THR A 28 -7.46 4.99 2.09
C THR A 28 -7.10 3.79 2.96
N VAL A 29 -6.53 2.73 2.38
CA VAL A 29 -6.06 1.54 3.09
C VAL A 29 -4.99 1.90 4.12
N ILE A 30 -4.03 2.75 3.75
CA ILE A 30 -2.94 3.17 4.65
C ILE A 30 -3.47 4.05 5.79
N ILE A 31 -4.31 5.04 5.50
CA ILE A 31 -4.88 5.93 6.51
C ILE A 31 -5.81 5.17 7.46
N ASN A 32 -6.65 4.28 6.93
CA ASN A 32 -7.55 3.47 7.75
C ASN A 32 -6.81 2.48 8.64
N GLN A 33 -5.67 1.95 8.17
CA GLN A 33 -4.76 1.16 9.01
C GLN A 33 -4.19 1.98 10.17
N MET A 34 -3.80 3.24 9.93
CA MET A 34 -3.32 4.14 11.00
C MET A 34 -4.44 4.57 11.95
N ARG A 35 -5.71 4.59 11.48
CA ARG A 35 -6.91 4.81 12.30
C ARG A 35 -7.41 3.55 13.02
N LEU A 36 -6.81 2.38 12.76
CA LEU A 36 -7.24 1.08 13.29
C LEU A 36 -8.67 0.70 12.89
N THR A 37 -9.16 1.22 11.77
CA THR A 37 -10.52 0.95 11.25
C THR A 37 -10.53 -0.13 10.18
N ASP A 38 -9.38 -0.37 9.55
CA ASP A 38 -9.20 -1.36 8.49
C ASP A 38 -7.85 -2.05 8.65
N PHE A 39 -7.87 -3.39 8.75
CA PHE A 39 -6.68 -4.20 8.98
C PHE A 39 -6.17 -4.91 7.73
N HIS A 40 -6.64 -4.54 6.52
CA HIS A 40 -6.17 -5.11 5.25
C HIS A 40 -4.64 -5.05 5.10
N MET A 41 -4.04 -3.89 5.40
CA MET A 41 -2.59 -3.69 5.29
C MET A 41 -1.82 -4.54 6.30
N LEU A 42 -2.32 -4.65 7.54
CA LEU A 42 -1.72 -5.49 8.59
C LEU A 42 -1.68 -6.96 8.17
N LEU A 43 -2.81 -7.50 7.69
CA LEU A 43 -2.90 -8.89 7.20
C LEU A 43 -1.91 -9.17 6.06
N ALA A 44 -1.83 -8.27 5.09
CA ALA A 44 -0.90 -8.39 3.97
C ALA A 44 0.55 -8.39 4.44
N PHE A 45 0.93 -7.47 5.33
CA PHE A 45 2.32 -7.41 5.82
C PHE A 45 2.68 -8.54 6.77
N LEU A 46 1.76 -9.05 7.60
CA LEU A 46 2.01 -10.24 8.41
C LEU A 46 2.29 -11.47 7.55
N SER A 47 1.49 -11.68 6.51
CA SER A 47 1.67 -12.78 5.57
C SER A 47 2.96 -12.62 4.75
N ALA A 48 3.25 -11.41 4.26
CA ALA A 48 4.50 -11.12 3.56
C ALA A 48 5.73 -11.35 4.45
N SER A 49 5.64 -10.99 5.72
CA SER A 49 6.73 -11.13 6.68
C SER A 49 7.03 -12.59 7.01
N ALA A 50 5.99 -13.41 7.22
CA ALA A 50 6.11 -14.86 7.38
C ALA A 50 6.81 -15.50 6.15
N ALA A 51 6.29 -15.26 4.96
CA ALA A 51 6.89 -15.78 3.72
C ALA A 51 8.35 -15.30 3.52
N SER A 52 8.64 -14.04 3.85
CA SER A 52 9.98 -13.46 3.74
C SER A 52 10.97 -14.03 4.77
N ALA A 53 10.52 -14.34 5.99
CA ALA A 53 11.36 -14.91 7.03
C ALA A 53 11.89 -16.29 6.61
N ILE A 54 11.00 -17.16 6.10
CA ILE A 54 11.36 -18.46 5.54
C ILE A 54 12.36 -18.28 4.38
N ALA A 55 12.08 -17.38 3.44
CA ALA A 55 12.94 -17.12 2.28
C ALA A 55 14.36 -16.68 2.68
N ILE A 56 14.48 -15.77 3.64
CA ILE A 56 15.76 -15.25 4.12
C ILE A 56 16.56 -16.36 4.84
N VAL A 57 15.90 -17.15 5.69
CA VAL A 57 16.54 -18.24 6.44
C VAL A 57 16.99 -19.34 5.50
N ALA A 58 16.17 -19.73 4.52
CA ALA A 58 16.54 -20.71 3.51
C ALA A 58 17.74 -20.24 2.66
N ALA A 59 17.76 -18.96 2.26
CA ALA A 59 18.87 -18.38 1.50
C ALA A 59 20.18 -18.31 2.30
N ASN A 60 20.09 -18.00 3.60
CA ASN A 60 21.24 -18.01 4.52
C ASN A 60 21.73 -19.43 4.80
N TYR A 61 20.82 -20.40 5.02
CA TYR A 61 21.16 -21.79 5.32
C TYR A 61 21.80 -22.50 4.12
N SER A 62 21.30 -22.26 2.91
CA SER A 62 21.87 -22.80 1.67
C SER A 62 23.21 -22.18 1.27
N GLY A 63 23.65 -21.11 1.95
CA GLY A 63 24.85 -20.36 1.59
C GLY A 63 24.73 -19.53 0.30
N TYR A 64 23.52 -19.46 -0.29
CA TYR A 64 23.26 -18.78 -1.56
C TYR A 64 23.45 -17.25 -1.45
N ALA A 65 22.99 -16.67 -0.35
CA ALA A 65 23.17 -15.26 -0.02
C ALA A 65 23.45 -15.10 1.48
N ARG A 66 24.35 -14.18 1.84
CA ARG A 66 24.59 -13.78 3.24
C ARG A 66 23.80 -12.53 3.55
N LEU A 67 22.55 -12.71 3.97
CA LEU A 67 21.64 -11.65 4.34
C LEU A 67 21.87 -11.30 5.82
N GLY A 68 22.64 -10.23 6.05
CA GLY A 68 22.96 -9.73 7.38
C GLY A 68 21.75 -9.16 8.12
N HIS A 69 21.81 -9.20 9.46
CA HIS A 69 20.82 -8.52 10.30
C HIS A 69 21.02 -7.01 10.25
N ARG A 70 19.94 -6.23 10.42
CA ARG A 70 20.08 -4.79 10.67
C ARG A 70 20.58 -4.58 12.10
N THR A 71 21.46 -3.61 12.28
CA THR A 71 21.95 -3.17 13.60
C THR A 71 21.04 -2.08 14.15
N ASP A 72 21.04 -1.88 15.46
CA ASP A 72 20.41 -0.70 16.03
C ASP A 72 21.10 0.59 15.56
N SER A 73 20.30 1.63 15.43
CA SER A 73 20.76 2.99 15.18
C SER A 73 20.48 3.82 16.42
N SER A 74 21.45 4.64 16.81
CA SER A 74 21.31 5.56 17.93
C SER A 74 21.90 6.93 17.64
N TYR A 75 21.20 7.97 18.09
CA TYR A 75 21.70 9.34 18.12
C TYR A 75 22.47 9.65 19.41
N GLY A 76 22.30 8.82 20.45
CA GLY A 76 22.96 8.96 21.75
C GLY A 76 22.29 9.96 22.68
N TRP A 77 21.00 10.23 22.48
CA TRP A 77 20.25 11.24 23.24
C TRP A 77 19.68 10.69 24.56
N PHE A 78 19.10 9.50 24.55
CA PHE A 78 18.45 8.94 25.75
C PHE A 78 18.53 7.41 25.87
N ILE A 79 18.32 6.67 24.78
CA ILE A 79 18.30 5.20 24.78
C ILE A 79 19.05 4.67 23.55
N ARG A 80 19.60 3.45 23.65
CA ARG A 80 20.27 2.72 22.54
C ARG A 80 19.47 2.62 21.23
N HIS A 81 18.15 2.81 21.26
CA HIS A 81 17.25 2.71 20.11
C HIS A 81 16.51 4.03 19.84
N ASP A 82 16.99 5.16 20.38
CA ASP A 82 16.40 6.47 20.21
C ASP A 82 16.17 6.85 18.73
N ALA A 83 17.15 6.64 17.86
CA ALA A 83 17.01 6.93 16.43
C ALA A 83 15.95 6.04 15.76
N ASN A 84 15.85 4.78 16.16
CA ASN A 84 14.81 3.87 15.66
C ASN A 84 13.41 4.31 16.11
N ILE A 85 13.25 4.71 17.38
CA ILE A 85 11.96 5.16 17.93
C ILE A 85 11.52 6.47 17.26
N ILE A 86 12.41 7.48 17.21
CA ILE A 86 12.11 8.77 16.59
C ILE A 86 11.83 8.60 15.09
N GLY A 87 12.68 7.84 14.39
CA GLY A 87 12.49 7.57 12.96
C GLY A 87 11.19 6.82 12.67
N GLY A 88 10.85 5.82 13.50
CA GLY A 88 9.59 5.07 13.39
C GLY A 88 8.36 5.94 13.66
N ALA A 89 8.42 6.80 14.67
CA ALA A 89 7.34 7.74 14.99
C ALA A 89 7.13 8.77 13.87
N LEU A 90 8.21 9.36 13.35
CA LEU A 90 8.15 10.29 12.21
C LEU A 90 7.61 9.63 10.95
N LEU A 91 8.05 8.39 10.66
CA LEU A 91 7.52 7.61 9.55
C LEU A 91 6.02 7.34 9.71
N GLY A 92 5.57 6.92 10.90
CA GLY A 92 4.16 6.68 11.20
C GLY A 92 3.31 7.94 11.09
N ALA A 93 3.80 9.08 11.58
CA ALA A 93 3.13 10.37 11.43
C ALA A 93 3.01 10.75 9.94
N GLY A 94 4.08 10.60 9.16
CA GLY A 94 4.07 10.84 7.72
C GLY A 94 3.08 9.94 6.98
N MET A 95 3.05 8.64 7.30
CA MET A 95 2.09 7.69 6.73
C MET A 95 0.64 8.06 7.06
N SER A 96 0.38 8.54 8.28
CA SER A 96 -0.96 8.95 8.72
C SER A 96 -1.44 10.21 8.01
N LEU A 97 -0.54 11.15 7.71
CA LEU A 97 -0.85 12.40 7.02
C LEU A 97 -1.00 12.23 5.51
N THR A 98 -0.16 11.40 4.90
CA THR A 98 -0.04 11.31 3.44
C THR A 98 -0.76 10.10 2.85
N GLY A 99 -1.07 9.08 3.65
CA GLY A 99 -1.53 7.80 3.13
C GLY A 99 -0.49 7.13 2.24
N ALA A 100 0.80 7.37 2.47
CA ALA A 100 1.89 6.78 1.71
C ALA A 100 3.07 6.40 2.60
N CYS A 101 3.77 5.34 2.22
CA CYS A 101 5.04 4.95 2.81
C CYS A 101 6.14 4.99 1.73
N PRO A 102 7.43 4.87 2.10
CA PRO A 102 8.54 4.96 1.14
C PRO A 102 8.42 3.98 -0.04
N GLY A 103 7.81 2.81 0.15
CA GLY A 103 7.56 1.87 -0.94
C GLY A 103 6.31 2.21 -1.75
N THR A 104 5.19 2.50 -1.07
CA THR A 104 3.91 2.70 -1.74
C THR A 104 3.81 4.03 -2.47
N VAL A 105 4.56 5.06 -2.06
CA VAL A 105 4.61 6.33 -2.81
C VAL A 105 5.11 6.12 -4.25
N LEU A 106 6.07 5.20 -4.46
CA LEU A 106 6.55 4.87 -5.81
C LEU A 106 5.50 4.12 -6.63
N VAL A 107 4.69 3.28 -5.98
CA VAL A 107 3.56 2.60 -6.61
C VAL A 107 2.45 3.60 -6.96
N GLN A 108 2.14 4.53 -6.07
CA GLN A 108 1.17 5.60 -6.30
C GLN A 108 1.58 6.51 -7.48
N LEU A 109 2.87 6.81 -7.62
CA LEU A 109 3.40 7.50 -8.80
C LEU A 109 3.22 6.69 -10.10
N GLY A 110 3.34 5.36 -10.03
CA GLY A 110 3.15 4.49 -11.18
C GLY A 110 1.69 4.31 -11.58
N VAL A 111 0.78 4.22 -10.60
CA VAL A 111 -0.64 3.93 -10.83
C VAL A 111 -1.47 5.20 -10.95
N ASP A 112 -1.51 6.04 -9.92
CA ASP A 112 -2.48 7.12 -9.78
C ASP A 112 -2.01 8.39 -10.49
N GLN A 113 -0.70 8.65 -10.50
CA GLN A 113 -0.09 9.87 -11.07
C GLN A 113 -0.74 11.18 -10.57
N SER A 114 -1.47 11.14 -9.46
CA SER A 114 -2.17 12.28 -8.91
C SER A 114 -1.19 13.32 -8.38
N ARG A 115 -1.64 14.58 -8.31
CA ARG A 115 -0.85 15.68 -7.77
C ARG A 115 -0.36 15.39 -6.35
N ILE A 116 -1.17 14.69 -5.55
CA ILE A 116 -0.85 14.34 -4.15
C ILE A 116 0.28 13.30 -4.09
N ALA A 117 0.28 12.31 -4.98
CA ALA A 117 1.36 11.33 -5.07
C ALA A 117 2.70 12.01 -5.42
N TRP A 118 2.68 12.96 -6.38
CA TRP A 118 3.86 13.75 -6.74
C TRP A 118 4.37 14.63 -5.60
N LEU A 119 3.48 15.33 -4.88
CA LEU A 119 3.87 16.15 -3.73
C LEU A 119 4.45 15.30 -2.60
N THR A 120 3.86 14.14 -2.33
CA THR A 120 4.35 13.21 -1.31
C THR A 120 5.72 12.64 -1.68
N ALA A 121 5.92 12.27 -2.95
CA ALA A 121 7.21 11.80 -3.45
C ALA A 121 8.28 12.90 -3.37
N ALA A 122 7.94 14.14 -3.74
CA ALA A 122 8.84 15.28 -3.62
C ALA A 122 9.23 15.52 -2.15
N GLY A 123 8.27 15.45 -1.22
CA GLY A 123 8.52 15.52 0.21
C GLY A 123 9.47 14.43 0.70
N ALA A 124 9.28 13.18 0.25
CA ALA A 124 10.18 12.07 0.60
C ALA A 124 11.61 12.26 0.06
N VAL A 125 11.76 12.80 -1.15
CA VAL A 125 13.07 13.14 -1.73
C VAL A 125 13.74 14.27 -0.97
N LEU A 126 13.01 15.36 -0.69
CA LEU A 126 13.52 16.49 0.10
C LEU A 126 13.92 16.05 1.51
N GLY A 127 13.13 15.19 2.13
CA GLY A 127 13.46 14.57 3.42
C GLY A 127 14.75 13.76 3.33
N GLY A 128 14.94 12.95 2.29
CA GLY A 128 16.19 12.21 2.03
C GLY A 128 17.41 13.12 1.84
N ILE A 129 17.26 14.20 1.07
CA ILE A 129 18.30 15.21 0.86
C ILE A 129 18.70 15.86 2.19
N ALA A 130 17.73 16.33 2.97
CA ALA A 130 17.97 16.96 4.27
C ALA A 130 18.61 15.95 5.25
N PHE A 131 18.13 14.71 5.27
CA PHE A 131 18.60 13.67 6.19
C PHE A 131 20.08 13.34 6.02
N VAL A 132 20.62 13.34 4.79
CA VAL A 132 22.04 13.03 4.53
C VAL A 132 22.99 13.96 5.28
N LYS A 133 22.66 15.25 5.41
CA LYS A 133 23.47 16.23 6.16
C LYS A 133 23.07 16.33 7.62
N LEU A 134 21.78 16.18 7.92
CA LEU A 134 21.27 16.30 9.29
C LEU A 134 21.65 15.10 10.15
N ALA A 135 21.61 13.87 9.62
CA ALA A 135 21.84 12.66 10.42
C ALA A 135 23.22 12.60 11.10
N PRO A 136 24.34 12.99 10.44
CA PRO A 136 25.64 13.11 11.12
C PRO A 136 25.66 14.17 12.23
N LEU A 137 24.94 15.29 12.06
CA LEU A 137 24.90 16.38 13.03
C LEU A 137 24.08 16.04 14.29
N LEU A 138 23.05 15.20 14.13
CA LEU A 138 22.21 14.75 15.24
C LEU A 138 22.92 13.70 16.11
N LYS A 139 23.96 13.05 15.60
CA LYS A 139 24.69 12.03 16.34
C LYS A 139 25.59 12.68 17.38
N VAL A 140 25.32 12.44 18.65
CA VAL A 140 26.21 12.84 19.74
C VAL A 140 27.51 12.05 19.60
N ASN A 141 28.62 12.77 19.41
CA ASN A 141 29.96 12.19 19.48
C ASN A 141 30.21 11.72 20.92
N SER A 142 29.83 10.48 21.22
CA SER A 142 30.26 9.77 22.43
C SER A 142 31.74 9.41 22.28
N SER A 143 32.60 10.43 22.30
CA SER A 143 34.07 10.32 22.22
C SER A 143 34.75 10.67 23.54
N ASN A 144 34.02 10.74 24.66
CA ASN A 144 34.57 11.22 25.93
C ASN A 144 33.99 10.53 27.18
N THR A 145 33.87 9.21 27.15
CA THR A 145 33.72 8.38 28.36
C THR A 145 34.73 7.24 28.34
N ASN A 146 36.02 7.59 28.29
CA ASN A 146 37.08 6.74 28.84
C ASN A 146 37.31 7.17 30.29
N ALA A 147 36.70 6.47 31.24
CA ALA A 147 37.14 6.49 32.63
C ALA A 147 36.94 5.10 33.23
N THR A 148 38.04 4.34 33.23
CA THR A 148 38.42 3.34 34.24
C THR A 148 37.38 2.29 34.64
N THR A 149 37.44 1.13 33.98
CA THR A 149 37.36 -0.16 34.65
C THR A 149 38.44 -1.08 34.08
N ASN A 150 39.53 -1.21 34.85
CA ASN A 150 40.44 -2.34 34.75
C ASN A 150 39.67 -3.61 35.09
N GLY A 151 39.88 -4.67 34.32
CA GLY A 151 39.36 -6.00 34.64
C GLY A 151 38.97 -6.76 33.38
N ASP A 152 39.75 -7.78 33.06
CA ASP A 152 39.52 -8.74 31.99
C ASP A 152 38.07 -9.20 31.93
N THR A 153 37.30 -8.62 31.02
CA THR A 153 36.04 -9.18 30.56
C THR A 153 36.01 -9.02 29.05
N GLU A 154 36.10 -10.16 28.39
CA GLU A 154 35.84 -10.37 26.97
C GLU A 154 34.74 -9.40 26.49
N LYS A 155 35.06 -8.50 25.55
CA LYS A 155 34.09 -7.54 24.98
C LYS A 155 32.96 -8.33 24.31
N LYS A 156 31.93 -8.69 25.08
CA LYS A 156 30.75 -9.41 24.64
C LYS A 156 30.08 -8.56 23.56
N GLN A 157 30.22 -8.99 22.30
CA GLN A 157 29.65 -8.24 21.18
C GLN A 157 28.15 -8.04 21.43
N PRO A 158 27.62 -6.82 21.22
CA PRO A 158 26.21 -6.54 21.42
C PRO A 158 25.36 -7.53 20.61
N SER A 159 24.50 -8.26 21.30
CA SER A 159 23.59 -9.22 20.69
C SER A 159 22.45 -8.48 19.97
N TYR A 160 22.43 -8.54 18.65
CA TYR A 160 21.46 -7.80 17.82
C TYR A 160 20.24 -8.64 17.45
N THR A 161 20.40 -9.96 17.39
CA THR A 161 19.32 -10.87 16.99
C THR A 161 18.65 -11.52 18.20
N VAL A 162 17.38 -11.91 18.04
CA VAL A 162 16.66 -12.66 19.09
C VAL A 162 17.41 -13.94 19.44
N MET A 163 17.90 -14.67 18.43
CA MET A 163 18.71 -15.88 18.59
C MET A 163 19.94 -15.66 19.49
N GLN A 164 20.65 -14.54 19.33
CA GLN A 164 21.81 -14.22 20.17
C GLN A 164 21.43 -13.83 21.60
N LYS A 165 20.25 -13.21 21.81
CA LYS A 165 19.78 -12.81 23.14
C LYS A 165 19.15 -13.96 23.93
N THR A 166 18.41 -14.84 23.26
CA THR A 166 17.67 -15.94 23.90
C THR A 166 18.46 -17.25 23.90
N GLY A 167 19.53 -17.35 23.09
CA GLY A 167 20.28 -18.59 22.89
C GLY A 167 19.52 -19.66 22.09
N LEU A 168 18.36 -19.33 21.53
CA LEU A 168 17.54 -20.27 20.75
C LEU A 168 18.16 -20.54 19.39
N SER A 169 17.99 -21.79 18.92
CA SER A 169 18.34 -22.17 17.54
C SER A 169 17.55 -21.35 16.52
N THR A 170 18.15 -21.12 15.35
CA THR A 170 17.53 -20.43 14.22
C THR A 170 16.19 -21.06 13.86
N SER A 171 16.12 -22.38 13.75
CA SER A 171 14.88 -23.09 13.39
C SER A 171 13.77 -22.90 14.43
N THR A 172 14.12 -22.93 15.72
CA THR A 172 13.16 -22.69 16.82
C THR A 172 12.65 -21.26 16.81
N THR A 173 13.54 -20.28 16.60
CA THR A 173 13.16 -18.86 16.55
C THR A 173 12.23 -18.58 15.37
N VAL A 174 12.53 -19.16 14.21
CA VAL A 174 11.68 -19.06 13.01
C VAL A 174 10.35 -19.72 13.26
N PHE A 175 10.30 -20.93 13.82
CA PHE A 175 9.05 -21.61 14.13
C PHE A 175 8.15 -20.79 15.07
N VAL A 176 8.71 -20.21 16.13
CA VAL A 176 7.97 -19.34 17.06
C VAL A 176 7.46 -18.09 16.33
N TYR A 177 8.27 -17.50 15.46
CA TYR A 177 7.88 -16.35 14.67
C TYR A 177 6.74 -16.67 13.68
N GLU A 178 6.84 -17.80 12.96
CA GLU A 178 5.80 -18.29 12.06
C GLU A 178 4.49 -18.56 12.80
N ALA A 179 4.56 -19.23 13.97
CA ALA A 179 3.39 -19.48 14.80
C ALA A 179 2.73 -18.17 15.27
N LEU A 180 3.53 -17.17 15.65
CA LEU A 180 3.05 -15.84 16.03
C LEU A 180 2.39 -15.10 14.86
N CYS A 181 2.98 -15.14 13.67
CA CYS A 181 2.40 -14.58 12.45
C CYS A 181 1.07 -15.26 12.10
N LEU A 182 1.02 -16.59 12.12
CA LEU A 182 -0.21 -17.36 11.86
C LEU A 182 -1.29 -17.05 12.88
N PHE A 183 -0.95 -16.98 14.16
CA PHE A 183 -1.88 -16.59 15.22
C PHE A 183 -2.44 -15.19 14.97
N MET A 184 -1.60 -14.20 14.67
CA MET A 184 -2.07 -12.85 14.37
C MET A 184 -2.93 -12.77 13.11
N ILE A 185 -2.62 -13.55 12.06
CA ILE A 185 -3.44 -13.64 10.85
C ILE A 185 -4.82 -14.21 11.19
N LEU A 186 -4.87 -15.29 11.97
CA LEU A 186 -6.11 -15.91 12.43
C LEU A 186 -6.93 -14.94 13.29
N CYS A 187 -6.32 -14.26 14.26
CA CYS A 187 -7.00 -13.24 15.05
C CYS A 187 -7.51 -12.07 14.20
N SER A 188 -6.76 -11.69 13.16
CA SER A 188 -7.15 -10.60 12.26
C SER A 188 -8.36 -10.92 11.38
N THR A 189 -8.76 -12.20 11.27
CA THR A 189 -10.01 -12.57 10.57
C THR A 189 -11.27 -12.04 11.24
N TYR A 190 -11.21 -11.71 12.53
CA TYR A 190 -12.30 -11.12 13.31
C TYR A 190 -12.34 -9.59 13.26
N LEU A 191 -11.35 -8.96 12.61
CA LEU A 191 -11.23 -7.51 12.53
C LEU A 191 -11.85 -6.97 11.22
N PRO A 192 -12.35 -5.71 11.23
CA PRO A 192 -12.88 -5.09 10.02
C PRO A 192 -11.78 -4.98 8.95
N ARG A 193 -12.14 -5.34 7.71
CA ARG A 193 -11.25 -5.30 6.55
C ARG A 193 -11.95 -4.76 5.32
N SER A 194 -11.23 -3.99 4.51
CA SER A 194 -11.68 -3.68 3.16
C SER A 194 -11.75 -4.95 2.30
N GLN A 195 -12.63 -4.92 1.31
CA GLN A 195 -12.69 -5.94 0.27
C GLN A 195 -12.01 -5.37 -0.97
N HIS A 196 -10.91 -6.00 -1.37
CA HIS A 196 -10.22 -5.75 -2.64
C HIS A 196 -10.26 -7.02 -3.47
N TRP A 197 -9.90 -6.91 -4.75
CA TRP A 197 -9.90 -8.05 -5.69
C TRP A 197 -9.04 -9.22 -5.21
N LEU A 198 -7.88 -8.91 -4.59
CA LEU A 198 -6.99 -9.90 -4.02
C LEU A 198 -7.09 -9.90 -2.50
N HIS A 199 -7.30 -11.09 -1.93
CA HIS A 199 -7.31 -11.25 -0.48
C HIS A 199 -5.98 -10.77 0.13
N PRO A 200 -5.98 -10.01 1.24
CA PRO A 200 -4.74 -9.44 1.78
C PRO A 200 -3.66 -10.49 2.09
N VAL A 201 -4.04 -11.70 2.54
CA VAL A 201 -3.08 -12.80 2.74
C VAL A 201 -2.44 -13.26 1.43
N THR A 202 -3.20 -13.41 0.34
CA THR A 202 -2.61 -13.79 -0.95
C THR A 202 -1.74 -12.66 -1.51
N GLY A 203 -2.14 -11.40 -1.33
CA GLY A 203 -1.30 -10.24 -1.61
C GLY A 203 0.01 -10.25 -0.81
N GLY A 204 -0.04 -10.61 0.47
CA GLY A 204 1.13 -10.80 1.32
C GLY A 204 2.07 -11.89 0.80
N ILE A 205 1.52 -13.05 0.41
CA ILE A 205 2.30 -14.14 -0.20
C ILE A 205 2.99 -13.67 -1.49
N LEU A 206 2.30 -12.92 -2.36
CA LEU A 206 2.91 -12.36 -3.58
C LEU A 206 4.09 -11.42 -3.24
N ILE A 207 3.96 -10.60 -2.20
CA ILE A 207 5.05 -9.75 -1.71
C ILE A 207 6.23 -10.60 -1.19
N GLY A 208 5.95 -11.69 -0.48
CA GLY A 208 6.96 -12.66 -0.04
C GLY A 208 7.66 -13.36 -1.22
N LEU A 209 6.94 -13.70 -2.28
CA LEU A 209 7.51 -14.25 -3.51
C LEU A 209 8.40 -13.21 -4.23
N ALA A 210 8.01 -11.93 -4.23
CA ALA A 210 8.86 -10.86 -4.72
C ALA A 210 10.17 -10.74 -3.93
N GLN A 211 10.15 -11.01 -2.61
CA GLN A 211 11.37 -11.11 -1.80
C GLN A 211 12.25 -12.29 -2.23
N VAL A 212 11.67 -13.47 -2.50
CA VAL A 212 12.42 -14.63 -3.01
C VAL A 212 13.10 -14.29 -4.34
N ILE A 213 12.36 -13.69 -5.27
CA ILE A 213 12.87 -13.27 -6.58
C ILE A 213 13.98 -12.21 -6.40
N SER A 214 13.81 -11.25 -5.49
CA SER A 214 14.86 -10.27 -5.16
C SER A 214 16.13 -10.93 -4.66
N ILE A 215 16.01 -11.90 -3.74
CA ILE A 215 17.17 -12.62 -3.20
C ILE A 215 17.84 -13.43 -4.31
N ALA A 216 17.08 -14.11 -5.16
CA ALA A 216 17.60 -14.89 -6.29
C ALA A 216 18.35 -14.01 -7.31
N LEU A 217 17.82 -12.82 -7.64
CA LEU A 217 18.40 -11.96 -8.67
C LEU A 217 19.53 -11.07 -8.13
N THR A 218 19.40 -10.55 -6.91
CA THR A 218 20.27 -9.48 -6.39
C THR A 218 21.09 -9.89 -5.17
N LYS A 219 20.79 -11.04 -4.54
CA LYS A 219 21.35 -11.48 -3.26
C LYS A 219 21.17 -10.48 -2.12
N LYS A 220 20.17 -9.59 -2.25
CA LYS A 220 19.81 -8.57 -1.26
C LYS A 220 18.33 -8.71 -0.90
N SER A 221 18.00 -8.29 0.32
CA SER A 221 16.62 -8.14 0.76
C SER A 221 15.98 -6.89 0.14
N LEU A 222 14.65 -6.88 0.02
CA LEU A 222 13.91 -5.73 -0.45
C LEU A 222 14.12 -4.54 0.49
N GLY A 223 14.33 -3.36 -0.08
CA GLY A 223 14.53 -2.13 0.67
C GLY A 223 14.44 -0.89 -0.21
N VAL A 224 13.51 0.01 0.13
CA VAL A 224 13.24 1.22 -0.68
C VAL A 224 13.88 2.46 -0.06
N SER A 225 13.93 2.56 1.27
CA SER A 225 14.34 3.78 1.98
C SER A 225 15.76 4.26 1.65
N SER A 226 16.67 3.36 1.27
CA SER A 226 18.03 3.73 0.86
C SER A 226 18.06 4.54 -0.42
N ALA A 227 17.04 4.43 -1.29
CA ALA A 227 17.01 5.15 -2.57
C ALA A 227 16.92 6.66 -2.33
N TYR A 228 16.12 7.10 -1.35
CA TYR A 228 16.01 8.52 -0.97
C TYR A 228 17.32 9.07 -0.42
N ALA A 229 18.05 8.28 0.39
CA ALA A 229 19.36 8.67 0.90
C ALA A 229 20.42 8.71 -0.22
N ASP A 230 20.37 7.78 -1.17
CA ASP A 230 21.26 7.77 -2.33
C ASP A 230 21.02 9.00 -3.24
N ILE A 231 19.76 9.41 -3.41
CA ILE A 231 19.40 10.65 -4.14
C ILE A 231 20.00 11.86 -3.39
N GLY A 232 19.85 11.91 -2.08
CA GLY A 232 20.43 12.97 -1.25
C GLY A 232 21.95 13.06 -1.38
N LYS A 233 22.66 11.93 -1.37
CA LYS A 233 24.12 11.90 -1.56
C LYS A 233 24.54 12.44 -2.93
N GLN A 234 23.83 12.04 -3.99
CA GLN A 234 24.11 12.54 -5.35
C GLN A 234 23.84 14.04 -5.47
N PHE A 235 22.76 14.53 -4.84
CA PHE A 235 22.45 15.94 -4.79
C PHE A 235 23.57 16.74 -4.13
N TRP A 236 23.99 16.36 -2.92
CA TRP A 236 25.07 17.06 -2.22
C TRP A 236 26.41 16.95 -2.93
N ALA A 237 26.72 15.80 -3.53
CA ALA A 237 27.93 15.64 -4.35
C ALA A 237 27.93 16.59 -5.56
N ALA A 238 26.78 16.79 -6.21
CA ALA A 238 26.67 17.73 -7.33
C ALA A 238 26.78 19.20 -6.87
N VAL A 239 26.18 19.54 -5.72
CA VAL A 239 26.26 20.89 -5.13
C VAL A 239 27.69 21.24 -4.69
N GLU A 240 28.40 20.27 -4.09
CA GLU A 240 29.77 20.47 -3.59
C GLU A 240 30.83 20.43 -4.69
N ALA A 241 30.57 19.75 -5.82
CA ALA A 241 31.51 19.67 -6.94
C ALA A 241 31.59 20.94 -7.81
N GLY A 242 30.66 21.89 -7.64
CA GLY A 242 30.64 23.16 -8.39
C GLY A 242 30.29 23.03 -9.89
N PRO A 243 30.24 24.15 -10.65
CA PRO A 243 29.71 24.17 -12.02
C PRO A 243 30.61 23.52 -13.10
N VAL A 244 31.83 23.09 -12.76
CA VAL A 244 32.86 22.71 -13.75
C VAL A 244 33.49 21.36 -13.43
N SER A 245 32.69 20.36 -13.05
CA SER A 245 33.13 18.97 -13.11
C SER A 245 32.25 18.21 -14.07
N SER A 246 32.78 17.91 -15.25
CA SER A 246 32.24 16.91 -16.17
C SER A 246 32.24 15.56 -15.46
N VAL A 247 31.14 15.25 -14.75
CA VAL A 247 30.94 13.90 -14.22
C VAL A 247 30.86 13.00 -15.45
N SER A 248 31.94 12.27 -15.71
CA SER A 248 32.01 11.30 -16.79
C SER A 248 30.83 10.35 -16.69
N THR A 249 30.12 10.13 -17.79
CA THR A 249 28.93 9.27 -17.90
C THR A 249 29.18 7.88 -17.29
N SER A 250 30.43 7.41 -17.28
CA SER A 250 30.82 6.14 -16.65
C SER A 250 30.83 6.19 -15.11
N ALA A 251 31.17 7.31 -14.49
CA ALA A 251 31.15 7.48 -13.02
C ALA A 251 29.71 7.55 -12.50
N SER A 252 28.82 8.26 -13.20
CA SER A 252 27.38 8.31 -12.90
C SER A 252 26.72 6.94 -13.05
N ALA A 253 27.04 6.20 -14.11
CA ALA A 253 26.54 4.83 -14.32
C ALA A 253 27.03 3.86 -13.24
N LEU A 254 28.27 4.01 -12.76
CA LEU A 254 28.85 3.20 -11.69
C LEU A 254 28.25 3.53 -10.31
N ALA A 255 27.93 4.81 -10.07
CA ALA A 255 27.20 5.26 -8.89
C ALA A 255 25.76 4.74 -8.89
N LEU A 256 25.08 4.78 -10.03
CA LEU A 256 23.74 4.22 -10.20
C LEU A 256 23.70 2.70 -10.02
N GLY A 257 24.69 1.97 -10.54
CA GLY A 257 24.80 0.51 -10.40
C GLY A 257 25.05 0.01 -8.97
N LYS A 258 25.54 0.89 -8.07
CA LYS A 258 25.68 0.59 -6.63
C LYS A 258 24.51 1.12 -5.79
N SER A 259 23.74 2.06 -6.33
CA SER A 259 22.60 2.67 -5.66
C SER A 259 21.36 1.76 -5.66
N SER A 260 20.44 2.05 -4.74
CA SER A 260 19.12 1.40 -4.69
C SER A 260 18.07 2.04 -5.60
N MET A 261 18.47 3.05 -6.39
CA MET A 261 17.59 3.77 -7.33
C MET A 261 17.02 2.91 -8.46
N PRO A 262 17.76 1.97 -9.09
CA PRO A 262 17.22 1.15 -10.18
C PRO A 262 16.08 0.25 -9.69
N PHE A 263 16.20 -0.24 -8.47
CA PHE A 263 15.14 -0.99 -7.80
C PHE A 263 13.91 -0.09 -7.54
N ALA A 264 14.10 1.13 -7.03
CA ALA A 264 13.01 2.09 -6.83
C ALA A 264 12.31 2.49 -8.15
N ALA A 265 13.07 2.74 -9.22
CA ALA A 265 12.53 2.99 -10.55
C ALA A 265 11.74 1.77 -11.07
N GLY A 266 12.23 0.56 -10.78
CA GLY A 266 11.54 -0.69 -11.08
C GLY A 266 10.18 -0.78 -10.40
N ILE A 267 10.06 -0.35 -9.14
CA ILE A 267 8.76 -0.35 -8.43
C ILE A 267 7.73 0.51 -9.16
N ALA A 268 8.09 1.74 -9.51
CA ALA A 268 7.19 2.64 -10.24
C ALA A 268 6.84 2.09 -11.63
N ALA A 269 7.82 1.53 -12.35
CA ALA A 269 7.60 0.93 -13.66
C ALA A 269 6.71 -0.33 -13.58
N GLY A 270 6.92 -1.19 -12.58
CA GLY A 270 6.12 -2.38 -12.34
C GLY A 270 4.68 -2.03 -11.96
N ALA A 271 4.50 -1.00 -11.14
CA ALA A 271 3.18 -0.48 -10.80
C ALA A 271 2.43 0.08 -12.02
N TYR A 272 3.12 0.86 -12.86
CA TYR A 272 2.57 1.34 -14.13
C TYR A 272 2.22 0.18 -15.08
N LEU A 273 3.07 -0.85 -15.16
CA LEU A 273 2.84 -2.04 -15.97
C LEU A 273 1.64 -2.85 -15.45
N ALA A 274 1.51 -3.04 -14.14
CA ALA A 274 0.37 -3.72 -13.54
C ALA A 274 -0.95 -3.02 -13.90
N LYS A 275 -1.01 -1.69 -13.76
CA LYS A 275 -2.18 -0.90 -14.19
C LYS A 275 -2.48 -1.07 -15.69
N ARG A 276 -1.44 -1.07 -16.53
CA ARG A 276 -1.59 -1.27 -17.98
C ARG A 276 -2.10 -2.68 -18.31
N LEU A 277 -1.60 -3.71 -17.63
CA LEU A 277 -2.06 -5.08 -17.80
C LEU A 277 -3.52 -5.22 -17.38
N GLU A 278 -3.91 -4.67 -16.23
CA GLU A 278 -5.31 -4.62 -15.78
C GLU A 278 -6.22 -3.91 -16.79
N LEU A 279 -5.79 -2.76 -17.34
CA LEU A 279 -6.51 -2.04 -18.40
C LEU A 279 -6.62 -2.86 -19.70
N CYS A 280 -5.58 -3.60 -20.09
CA CYS A 280 -5.60 -4.46 -21.27
C CYS A 280 -6.56 -5.65 -21.08
N HIS A 281 -6.56 -6.27 -19.90
CA HIS A 281 -7.51 -7.34 -19.57
C HIS A 281 -8.95 -6.80 -19.55
N ALA A 282 -9.18 -5.65 -18.93
CA ALA A 282 -10.50 -5.01 -18.91
C ALA A 282 -10.99 -4.63 -20.32
N ALA A 283 -10.12 -4.09 -21.18
CA ALA A 283 -10.46 -3.75 -22.55
C ALA A 283 -10.75 -4.99 -23.42
N PHE A 284 -9.98 -6.06 -23.26
CA PHE A 284 -10.24 -7.35 -23.92
C PHE A 284 -11.58 -7.93 -23.47
N ASN A 285 -11.84 -7.95 -22.16
CA ASN A 285 -13.09 -8.46 -21.60
C ASN A 285 -14.29 -7.65 -22.09
N ALA A 286 -14.20 -6.31 -22.09
CA ALA A 286 -15.25 -5.45 -22.63
C ALA A 286 -15.49 -5.69 -24.14
N ALA A 287 -14.43 -5.98 -24.90
CA ALA A 287 -14.55 -6.31 -26.32
C ALA A 287 -15.22 -7.67 -26.54
N VAL A 288 -14.86 -8.68 -25.74
CA VAL A 288 -15.45 -10.03 -25.77
C VAL A 288 -16.92 -10.00 -25.34
N GLU A 289 -17.26 -9.23 -24.30
CA GLU A 289 -18.63 -9.06 -23.82
C GLU A 289 -19.49 -8.29 -24.82
N LYS A 290 -18.94 -7.25 -25.46
CA LYS A 290 -19.61 -6.56 -26.57
C LYS A 290 -19.83 -7.48 -27.77
N ALA A 291 -18.89 -8.38 -28.06
CA ALA A 291 -19.03 -9.38 -29.11
C ALA A 291 -20.06 -10.47 -28.76
N TYR A 292 -20.17 -10.86 -27.48
CA TYR A 292 -21.16 -11.80 -26.96
C TYR A 292 -22.59 -11.23 -27.07
N ASN A 293 -22.76 -9.94 -26.75
CA ASN A 293 -24.06 -9.27 -26.80
C ASN A 293 -24.42 -8.66 -28.18
N ALA A 294 -23.57 -8.84 -29.21
CA ALA A 294 -23.82 -8.26 -30.53
C ALA A 294 -24.93 -9.01 -31.30
N PRO A 295 -25.91 -8.30 -31.89
CA PRO A 295 -26.92 -8.93 -32.75
C PRO A 295 -26.26 -9.43 -34.04
N GLY A 296 -25.91 -10.72 -34.06
CA GLY A 296 -25.13 -11.36 -35.13
C GLY A 296 -23.95 -12.22 -34.68
N ALA A 297 -23.71 -12.35 -33.36
CA ALA A 297 -22.71 -13.27 -32.82
C ALA A 297 -22.96 -14.71 -33.32
N SER A 298 -21.90 -15.39 -33.77
CA SER A 298 -22.03 -16.74 -34.32
C SER A 298 -22.36 -17.76 -33.23
N ALA A 299 -23.19 -18.75 -33.55
CA ALA A 299 -23.59 -19.79 -32.60
C ALA A 299 -22.38 -20.58 -32.04
N ALA A 300 -21.32 -20.76 -32.84
CA ALA A 300 -20.09 -21.40 -32.39
C ALA A 300 -19.33 -20.57 -31.35
N PHE A 301 -19.29 -19.24 -31.51
CA PHE A 301 -18.67 -18.34 -30.55
C PHE A 301 -19.46 -18.29 -29.23
N LEU A 302 -20.79 -18.17 -29.30
CA LEU A 302 -21.66 -18.19 -28.11
C LEU A 302 -21.55 -19.52 -27.38
N TRP A 303 -21.61 -20.65 -28.10
CA TRP A 303 -21.45 -21.97 -27.51
C TRP A 303 -20.07 -22.13 -26.84
N ALA A 304 -18.98 -21.70 -27.48
CA ALA A 304 -17.64 -21.76 -26.88
C ALA A 304 -17.52 -20.89 -25.62
N MET A 305 -18.15 -19.72 -25.62
CA MET A 305 -18.22 -18.83 -24.46
C MET A 305 -19.03 -19.44 -23.31
N ASP A 306 -20.22 -19.97 -23.60
CA ASP A 306 -21.10 -20.56 -22.60
C ASP A 306 -20.52 -21.87 -22.03
N GLN A 307 -19.86 -22.69 -22.87
CA GLN A 307 -19.13 -23.86 -22.39
C GLN A 307 -17.91 -23.48 -21.55
N GLY A 308 -17.18 -22.43 -21.93
CA GLY A 308 -16.10 -21.89 -21.10
C GLY A 308 -16.60 -21.43 -19.73
N LYS A 309 -17.66 -20.63 -19.70
CA LYS A 309 -18.30 -20.16 -18.45
C LYS A 309 -18.78 -21.31 -17.56
N TRP A 310 -19.36 -22.35 -18.17
CA TRP A 310 -19.85 -23.54 -17.45
C TRP A 310 -18.71 -24.45 -16.95
N SER A 311 -17.70 -24.72 -17.79
CA SER A 311 -16.59 -25.64 -17.46
C SER A 311 -15.71 -25.15 -16.31
N PHE A 312 -15.64 -23.83 -16.11
CA PHE A 312 -14.81 -23.21 -15.07
C PHE A 312 -15.62 -22.57 -13.93
N ASP A 313 -16.93 -22.87 -13.83
CA ASP A 313 -17.87 -22.30 -12.84
C ASP A 313 -17.78 -20.76 -12.73
N THR A 314 -17.61 -20.11 -13.87
CA THR A 314 -17.46 -18.67 -14.03
C THR A 314 -18.77 -18.08 -14.52
N LEU A 315 -19.80 -18.13 -13.65
CA LEU A 315 -21.18 -17.78 -14.01
C LEU A 315 -21.39 -16.30 -14.40
N ASP A 316 -20.44 -15.40 -14.14
CA ASP A 316 -20.56 -13.96 -14.48
C ASP A 316 -19.42 -13.38 -15.33
N ASN A 317 -18.32 -14.10 -15.61
CA ASN A 317 -17.22 -13.64 -16.47
C ASN A 317 -16.20 -14.77 -16.66
N PRO A 318 -15.74 -15.14 -17.89
CA PRO A 318 -14.76 -16.20 -18.05
C PRO A 318 -13.45 -16.05 -17.27
N TYR A 319 -13.03 -14.89 -16.72
CA TYR A 319 -11.86 -14.88 -15.81
C TYR A 319 -11.79 -13.86 -14.64
N GLU A 320 -12.77 -12.99 -14.35
CA GLU A 320 -12.80 -12.25 -13.06
C GLU A 320 -14.19 -11.67 -12.74
N SER A 321 -14.83 -12.11 -11.66
CA SER A 321 -16.01 -11.48 -11.08
C SER A 321 -15.66 -10.71 -9.80
N THR A 322 -14.93 -9.60 -9.91
CA THR A 322 -14.84 -8.67 -8.77
C THR A 322 -14.77 -7.19 -9.17
N LEU A 323 -15.68 -6.75 -10.03
CA LEU A 323 -16.08 -5.33 -10.04
C LEU A 323 -17.59 -5.08 -9.85
N THR A 324 -18.42 -6.11 -9.64
CA THR A 324 -19.84 -5.87 -9.37
C THR A 324 -20.49 -7.00 -8.56
N ARG A 325 -21.29 -6.60 -7.56
CA ARG A 325 -22.19 -7.40 -6.68
C ARG A 325 -21.51 -8.25 -5.60
N GLN A 326 -21.44 -7.76 -4.35
CA GLN A 326 -22.51 -7.86 -3.36
C GLN A 326 -23.25 -9.21 -3.39
N ASN A 327 -23.03 -10.00 -2.34
CA ASN A 327 -23.79 -11.17 -1.95
C ASN A 327 -25.30 -11.01 -2.22
N TYR A 328 -25.82 -11.78 -3.17
CA TYR A 328 -27.20 -12.23 -3.10
C TYR A 328 -27.24 -13.72 -3.41
N SER A 329 -27.55 -14.51 -2.37
CA SER A 329 -27.82 -15.93 -2.51
C SER A 329 -29.08 -16.13 -3.35
N ARG A 330 -29.03 -17.18 -4.15
CA ARG A 330 -29.95 -17.56 -5.24
C ARG A 330 -31.36 -17.98 -4.79
N SER A 331 -31.83 -17.57 -3.59
CA SER A 331 -33.15 -17.93 -3.07
C SER A 331 -34.10 -16.74 -2.85
N ALA A 332 -33.70 -15.51 -3.20
CA ALA A 332 -34.54 -14.32 -3.11
C ALA A 332 -35.00 -13.75 -4.47
N ALA A 333 -34.52 -14.32 -5.58
CA ALA A 333 -34.67 -13.75 -6.92
C ALA A 333 -36.04 -14.04 -7.60
N GLU A 334 -36.93 -14.82 -6.98
CA GLU A 334 -38.25 -15.12 -7.54
C GLU A 334 -39.38 -14.22 -7.00
N SER A 335 -39.11 -13.30 -6.07
CA SER A 335 -40.18 -12.47 -5.46
C SER A 335 -40.15 -10.96 -5.77
N LEU A 336 -39.27 -10.47 -6.65
CA LEU A 336 -39.08 -9.02 -6.82
C LEU A 336 -39.00 -8.61 -8.30
N SER A 337 -40.13 -8.74 -8.99
CA SER A 337 -40.39 -8.09 -10.27
C SER A 337 -41.03 -6.71 -10.05
N ASP A 338 -40.32 -5.75 -9.42
CA ASP A 338 -40.73 -4.33 -9.49
C ASP A 338 -39.71 -3.30 -8.93
N TRP A 339 -38.44 -3.36 -9.33
CA TRP A 339 -37.44 -2.37 -8.87
C TRP A 339 -36.70 -1.72 -10.04
N ASP A 340 -37.44 -0.87 -10.76
CA ASP A 340 -36.89 0.20 -11.57
C ASP A 340 -36.71 1.47 -10.70
N LYS A 341 -35.58 2.15 -10.88
CA LYS A 341 -35.17 3.48 -10.38
C LYS A 341 -34.53 3.58 -8.97
N THR A 342 -33.34 4.18 -8.97
CA THR A 342 -32.48 4.75 -7.88
C THR A 342 -31.88 3.83 -6.80
N ALA A 343 -30.57 3.59 -6.96
CA ALA A 343 -29.48 3.71 -5.98
C ALA A 343 -29.56 3.02 -4.59
N VAL A 344 -28.41 2.45 -4.21
CA VAL A 344 -28.05 1.87 -2.90
C VAL A 344 -28.50 2.77 -1.74
N GLY A 345 -29.45 2.26 -0.94
CA GLY A 345 -30.15 3.01 0.11
C GLY A 345 -31.64 2.99 -0.20
N GLY A 346 -32.31 1.92 0.22
CA GLY A 346 -33.68 1.62 -0.19
C GLY A 346 -34.59 2.85 -0.14
N HIS A 347 -35.41 3.01 -1.19
CA HIS A 347 -36.40 4.07 -1.30
C HIS A 347 -37.08 4.37 0.03
N GLY A 348 -37.00 5.63 0.47
CA GLY A 348 -37.66 6.12 1.68
C GLY A 348 -37.00 5.75 3.02
N GLN A 349 -35.89 4.99 3.06
CA GLN A 349 -35.19 4.69 4.34
C GLN A 349 -34.64 5.96 5.03
N PRO A 350 -33.96 6.89 4.33
CA PRO A 350 -33.50 8.14 4.95
C PRO A 350 -34.68 9.04 5.36
N GLU A 351 -35.78 8.98 4.63
CA GLU A 351 -37.01 9.72 4.95
C GLU A 351 -37.66 9.18 6.23
N GLN A 352 -37.74 7.86 6.37
CA GLN A 352 -38.25 7.19 7.57
C GLN A 352 -37.36 7.47 8.79
N MET A 353 -36.03 7.46 8.62
CA MET A 353 -35.09 7.81 9.68
C MET A 353 -35.25 9.26 10.14
N ALA A 354 -35.44 10.20 9.20
CA ALA A 354 -35.72 11.58 9.54
C ALA A 354 -37.05 11.72 10.30
N ARG A 355 -38.11 11.00 9.90
CA ARG A 355 -39.39 10.97 10.63
C ARG A 355 -39.24 10.39 12.04
N TRP A 356 -38.39 9.38 12.23
CA TRP A 356 -38.13 8.78 13.53
C TRP A 356 -37.34 9.68 14.47
N LEU A 357 -36.35 10.40 13.93
CA LEU A 357 -35.52 11.34 14.69
C LEU A 357 -36.23 12.68 14.98
N GLY A 358 -37.32 12.98 14.27
CA GLY A 358 -38.16 14.15 14.50
C GLY A 358 -37.35 15.45 14.37
N ASP A 359 -37.44 16.30 15.38
CA ASP A 359 -36.79 17.61 15.48
C ASP A 359 -35.25 17.57 15.51
N LYS A 360 -34.67 16.36 15.58
CA LYS A 360 -33.22 16.14 15.61
C LYS A 360 -32.60 15.86 14.24
N ALA A 361 -33.40 15.78 13.17
CA ALA A 361 -32.91 15.44 11.84
C ALA A 361 -33.27 16.49 10.79
N TYR A 362 -32.34 16.73 9.87
CA TYR A 362 -32.56 17.54 8.68
C TYR A 362 -32.67 16.61 7.48
N TYR A 363 -33.72 16.78 6.67
CA TYR A 363 -33.93 15.98 5.46
C TYR A 363 -34.03 16.88 4.24
N HIS A 364 -33.04 16.76 3.35
CA HIS A 364 -32.98 17.48 2.10
C HIS A 364 -33.12 16.50 0.93
N LEU A 365 -34.19 16.66 0.15
CA LEU A 365 -34.43 15.85 -1.04
C LEU A 365 -34.06 16.67 -2.28
N PHE A 366 -33.10 16.17 -3.03
CA PHE A 366 -32.69 16.75 -4.30
C PHE A 366 -33.46 16.03 -5.42
N THR A 367 -34.12 16.79 -6.30
CA THR A 367 -34.89 16.22 -7.42
C THR A 367 -34.11 16.27 -8.74
N THR A 368 -34.41 15.33 -9.63
CA THR A 368 -33.74 15.18 -10.94
C THR A 368 -33.87 16.40 -11.84
N ASP A 369 -34.85 17.26 -11.60
CA ASP A 369 -35.18 18.42 -12.44
C ASP A 369 -34.09 19.52 -12.40
N VAL A 370 -33.23 19.49 -11.37
CA VAL A 370 -32.07 20.39 -11.20
C VAL A 370 -30.72 19.69 -11.45
N GLY A 371 -30.72 18.50 -12.07
CA GLY A 371 -29.51 17.67 -12.24
C GLY A 371 -29.06 16.98 -10.94
N ALA A 372 -29.92 17.00 -9.92
CA ALA A 372 -29.63 16.57 -8.56
C ALA A 372 -30.47 15.34 -8.18
N GLY A 373 -30.19 14.17 -8.76
CA GLY A 373 -30.98 12.97 -8.46
C GLY A 373 -30.21 11.66 -8.50
N GLU A 374 -28.91 11.73 -8.79
CA GLU A 374 -28.03 10.57 -8.88
C GLU A 374 -27.35 10.28 -7.53
N HIS A 375 -26.85 9.05 -7.38
CA HIS A 375 -26.12 8.62 -6.18
C HIS A 375 -24.93 9.56 -5.91
N CYS A 376 -24.76 10.00 -4.65
CA CYS A 376 -23.80 11.04 -4.24
C CYS A 376 -24.09 12.46 -4.77
N GLN A 377 -25.29 12.72 -5.30
CA GLN A 377 -25.71 14.03 -5.79
C GLN A 377 -24.77 14.58 -6.88
N LEU A 378 -24.25 13.67 -7.70
CA LEU A 378 -23.46 13.98 -8.88
C LEU A 378 -24.32 14.85 -9.83
N GLY A 379 -23.85 16.06 -10.14
CA GLY A 379 -24.58 17.09 -10.89
C GLY A 379 -25.16 18.24 -10.05
N ALA A 380 -25.14 18.14 -8.72
CA ALA A 380 -25.62 19.19 -7.80
C ALA A 380 -24.69 19.41 -6.61
N GLU A 381 -23.39 19.21 -6.83
CA GLU A 381 -22.34 19.29 -5.82
C GLU A 381 -22.27 20.68 -5.19
N HIS A 382 -22.58 21.73 -5.96
CA HIS A 382 -22.59 23.11 -5.47
C HIS A 382 -23.73 23.33 -4.46
N GLN A 383 -24.93 22.84 -4.75
CA GLN A 383 -26.10 22.92 -3.88
C GLN A 383 -25.92 22.05 -2.63
N LEU A 384 -25.37 20.85 -2.79
CA LEU A 384 -25.00 20.00 -1.67
C LEU A 384 -23.97 20.68 -0.77
N GLY A 385 -22.96 21.33 -1.36
CA GLY A 385 -21.94 22.10 -0.65
C GLY A 385 -22.53 23.23 0.18
N MET A 386 -23.44 24.03 -0.38
CA MET A 386 -24.13 25.11 0.35
C MET A 386 -24.93 24.56 1.54
N VAL A 387 -25.77 23.54 1.31
CA VAL A 387 -26.59 22.94 2.38
C VAL A 387 -25.73 22.32 3.48
N THR A 388 -24.63 21.66 3.12
CA THR A 388 -23.72 21.02 4.09
C THR A 388 -22.94 22.05 4.90
N LEU A 389 -22.59 23.20 4.32
CA LEU A 389 -21.82 24.25 5.00
C LEU A 389 -22.69 25.19 5.83
N ASP A 390 -23.98 25.35 5.47
CA ASP A 390 -24.95 26.13 6.25
C ASP A 390 -25.50 25.33 7.45
N TRP A 391 -25.56 24.01 7.35
CA TRP A 391 -26.07 23.14 8.42
C TRP A 391 -25.38 23.35 9.79
N PRO A 392 -24.04 23.42 9.88
CA PRO A 392 -23.36 23.71 11.15
C PRO A 392 -23.81 25.04 11.78
N ALA A 393 -24.04 26.07 10.96
CA ALA A 393 -24.47 27.37 11.46
C ALA A 393 -25.88 27.28 12.07
N ASP A 394 -26.79 26.53 11.46
CA ASP A 394 -28.13 26.30 12.01
C ASP A 394 -28.09 25.47 13.31
N VAL A 395 -27.22 24.47 13.39
CA VAL A 395 -26.99 23.69 14.62
C VAL A 395 -26.43 24.56 15.75
N PHE A 396 -25.42 25.39 15.46
CA PHE A 396 -24.81 26.25 16.48
C PHE A 396 -25.72 27.40 16.94
N ASN A 397 -26.67 27.82 16.10
CA ASN A 397 -27.69 28.80 16.46
C ASN A 397 -28.92 28.19 17.15
N GLY A 398 -28.88 26.88 17.48
CA GLY A 398 -29.94 26.21 18.22
C GLY A 398 -31.23 25.99 17.42
N LYS A 399 -31.17 26.05 16.08
CA LYS A 399 -32.31 25.68 15.25
C LYS A 399 -32.46 24.16 15.26
N THR A 400 -33.69 23.70 15.44
CA THR A 400 -34.05 22.28 15.43
C THR A 400 -34.55 21.86 14.04
N GLY A 401 -34.17 20.65 13.61
CA GLY A 401 -34.44 20.11 12.29
C GLY A 401 -35.89 19.68 12.14
N ASN A 402 -36.75 20.61 11.70
CA ASN A 402 -38.04 20.23 11.10
C ASN A 402 -38.21 20.87 9.71
N ASN A 403 -37.08 21.16 9.06
CA ASN A 403 -37.04 21.74 7.72
C ASN A 403 -36.85 20.61 6.72
N ARG A 404 -37.98 20.06 6.26
CA ARG A 404 -38.01 19.22 5.08
C ARG A 404 -37.92 20.16 3.87
N THR A 405 -36.78 20.15 3.19
CA THR A 405 -36.57 21.02 2.02
C THR A 405 -36.37 20.17 0.79
N THR A 406 -37.16 20.43 -0.25
CA THR A 406 -37.02 19.83 -1.57
C THR A 406 -36.41 20.86 -2.50
N TYR A 407 -35.33 20.47 -3.20
CA TYR A 407 -34.59 21.31 -4.14
C TYR A 407 -34.80 20.87 -5.58
#